data_AF-A0A7Y6M9W3-F1
#
_entry.id   AF-A0A7Y6M9W3-F1
#
_cell.length_a   1.000
_cell.length_b   1.000
_cell.length_c   1.000
_cell.angle_alpha   90.00
_cell.angle_beta   90.00
_cell.angle_gamma   90.00
#
_symmetry.space_group_name_H-M   'P 1'
#
loop_
_entity.id
_entity.type
_entity.pdbx_description
1 polymer ?
#
loop_
_entity_poly.entity_id
_entity_poly.type
_entity_poly.pdbx_seq_one_letter_code
_entity_poly.pdbx_strand_id
1 'polypeptide(L)'
;MDHVAHFHREITAFRAAASRAAAMDEAPLVPSCPGWSVADLVVHLGGVHRGLTRVIEDRLPGLPDLGDLSFLRLPADLTGWPLPENAPNRGPIPRGLLEWFAEGAALLEESFRAHDPGTPAWTWSAERNVGFWARMQAIEAAVHRWDAENALGAAGPVDPEQAADAVTQTFQIMAPARRGWTQAPPGAGERYRFRRTDGSGVWTVRFDADDLHLSTSPPGTAEAGPATDGAGSDATAASATASATVGPDTDAGPVGVELAGTASDLMLYLWRRIPADRLEVRGDPRLLERYFVLVPPV
;
A
#
# COMPACT_ATOMS: atom_id res chain seq x y z
N MET A 1 2.18 13.44 -9.43
CA MET A 1 3.24 13.06 -8.48
C MET A 1 4.29 12.26 -9.26
N ASP A 2 5.57 12.45 -8.99
CA ASP A 2 6.64 11.65 -9.62
C ASP A 2 6.91 10.39 -8.78
N HIS A 3 6.13 9.33 -9.02
CA HIS A 3 6.21 8.10 -8.23
C HIS A 3 7.58 7.41 -8.31
N VAL A 4 8.32 7.57 -9.40
CA VAL A 4 9.67 6.98 -9.54
C VAL A 4 10.66 7.69 -8.62
N ALA A 5 10.58 9.02 -8.52
CA ALA A 5 11.39 9.77 -7.57
C ALA A 5 11.04 9.43 -6.11
N HIS A 6 9.74 9.24 -5.80
CA HIS A 6 9.32 8.75 -4.49
C HIS A 6 9.91 7.36 -4.21
N PHE A 7 9.70 6.39 -5.11
CA PHE A 7 10.26 5.04 -4.98
C PHE A 7 11.77 5.08 -4.68
N HIS A 8 12.55 5.82 -5.46
CA HIS A 8 14.01 5.98 -5.27
C HIS A 8 14.38 6.44 -3.85
N ARG A 9 13.71 7.48 -3.33
CA ARG A 9 13.99 8.00 -1.99
C ARG A 9 13.66 6.95 -0.92
N GLU A 10 12.51 6.30 -1.04
CA GLU A 10 12.05 5.33 -0.04
C GLU A 10 12.94 4.08 -0.01
N ILE A 11 13.33 3.51 -1.16
CA ILE A 11 14.26 2.36 -1.20
C ILE A 11 15.66 2.71 -0.70
N THR A 12 16.11 3.95 -0.92
CA THR A 12 17.41 4.43 -0.43
C THR A 12 17.43 4.51 1.09
N ALA A 13 16.37 5.08 1.68
CA ALA A 13 16.23 5.16 3.12
C ALA A 13 15.97 3.78 3.76
N PHE A 14 15.18 2.91 3.12
CA PHE A 14 15.01 1.52 3.54
C PHE A 14 16.35 0.79 3.58
N ARG A 15 17.17 0.90 2.52
CA ARG A 15 18.51 0.29 2.48
C ARG A 15 19.40 0.80 3.61
N ALA A 16 19.32 2.09 3.94
CA ALA A 16 20.07 2.65 5.06
C ALA A 16 19.63 2.07 6.41
N ALA A 17 18.32 1.89 6.63
CA ALA A 17 17.78 1.21 7.81
C ALA A 17 18.22 -0.26 7.86
N ALA A 18 18.08 -1.01 6.76
CA ALA A 18 18.51 -2.40 6.65
C ALA A 18 20.02 -2.57 6.89
N SER A 19 20.84 -1.61 6.44
CA SER A 19 22.30 -1.62 6.71
C SER A 19 22.62 -1.40 8.18
N ARG A 20 21.85 -0.57 8.90
CA ARG A 20 21.99 -0.43 10.36
C ARG A 20 21.58 -1.70 11.09
N ALA A 21 20.49 -2.33 10.66
CA ALA A 21 20.06 -3.62 11.21
C ALA A 21 21.12 -4.72 10.96
N ALA A 22 21.78 -4.73 9.81
CA ALA A 22 22.84 -5.69 9.49
C ALA A 22 24.13 -5.52 10.30
N ALA A 23 24.30 -4.38 10.99
CA ALA A 23 25.41 -4.16 11.92
C ALA A 23 25.14 -4.77 13.31
N MET A 24 23.97 -5.37 13.53
CA MET A 24 23.58 -6.07 14.76
C MET A 24 23.85 -7.58 14.62
N ASP A 25 24.02 -8.26 15.75
CA ASP A 25 24.26 -9.71 15.77
C ASP A 25 23.03 -10.53 15.32
N GLU A 26 21.83 -10.01 15.59
CA GLU A 26 20.55 -10.59 15.17
C GLU A 26 19.73 -9.58 14.39
N ALA A 27 19.02 -10.04 13.36
CA ALA A 27 18.06 -9.21 12.64
C ALA A 27 16.91 -8.79 13.58
N PRO A 28 16.65 -7.47 13.76
CA PRO A 28 15.56 -6.99 14.61
C PRO A 28 14.20 -7.48 14.13
N LEU A 29 13.32 -7.81 15.07
CA LEU A 29 11.91 -8.07 14.77
C LEU A 29 11.20 -6.77 14.39
N VAL A 30 10.19 -6.87 13.53
CA VAL A 30 9.41 -5.74 13.02
C VAL A 30 8.07 -5.71 13.75
N PRO A 31 7.84 -4.80 14.72
CA PRO A 31 6.61 -4.84 15.52
C PRO A 31 5.32 -4.66 14.71
N SER A 32 5.39 -3.91 13.61
CA SER A 32 4.27 -3.66 12.69
C SER A 32 4.02 -4.77 11.67
N CYS A 33 4.92 -5.74 11.57
CA CYS A 33 4.79 -6.94 10.73
C CYS A 33 5.04 -8.18 11.62
N PRO A 34 4.05 -8.60 12.43
CA PRO A 34 4.23 -9.73 13.33
C PRO A 34 4.70 -10.99 12.59
N GLY A 35 5.73 -11.65 13.12
CA GLY A 35 6.35 -12.81 12.48
C GLY A 35 7.47 -12.49 11.49
N TRP A 36 7.79 -11.21 11.26
CA TRP A 36 8.87 -10.78 10.38
C TRP A 36 10.00 -10.08 11.15
N SER A 37 11.21 -10.25 10.63
CA SER A 37 12.41 -9.48 10.95
C SER A 37 12.73 -8.48 9.84
N VAL A 38 13.71 -7.61 10.07
CA VAL A 38 14.24 -6.74 9.00
C VAL A 38 14.83 -7.58 7.84
N ALA A 39 15.39 -8.76 8.11
CA ALA A 39 15.85 -9.67 7.05
C ALA A 39 14.69 -10.10 6.14
N ASP A 40 13.53 -10.41 6.74
CA ASP A 40 12.32 -10.81 5.99
C ASP A 40 11.80 -9.66 5.11
N LEU A 41 11.83 -8.42 5.61
CA LEU A 41 11.51 -7.24 4.79
C LEU A 41 12.43 -7.10 3.58
N VAL A 42 13.73 -7.34 3.74
CA VAL A 42 14.72 -7.26 2.65
C VAL A 42 14.48 -8.35 1.60
N VAL A 43 14.19 -9.58 2.04
CA VAL A 43 13.81 -10.69 1.15
C VAL A 43 12.54 -10.36 0.38
N HIS A 44 11.49 -9.93 1.09
CA HIS A 44 10.19 -9.58 0.52
C HIS A 44 10.32 -8.55 -0.59
N LEU A 45 10.87 -7.37 -0.28
CA LEU A 45 10.99 -6.29 -1.27
C LEU A 45 11.91 -6.68 -2.43
N GLY A 46 13.04 -7.34 -2.18
CA GLY A 46 13.94 -7.76 -3.25
C GLY A 46 13.31 -8.78 -4.20
N GLY A 47 12.38 -9.61 -3.71
CA GLY A 47 11.59 -10.54 -4.50
C GLY A 47 10.50 -9.84 -5.31
N VAL A 48 9.73 -8.95 -4.65
CA VAL A 48 8.70 -8.11 -5.30
C VAL A 48 9.31 -7.31 -6.45
N HIS A 49 10.43 -6.63 -6.22
CA HIS A 49 11.07 -5.79 -7.24
C HIS A 49 11.43 -6.60 -8.48
N ARG A 50 12.07 -7.76 -8.31
CA ARG A 50 12.43 -8.65 -9.44
C ARG A 50 11.20 -9.21 -10.14
N GLY A 51 10.18 -9.61 -9.37
CA GLY A 51 8.95 -10.14 -9.92
C GLY A 51 8.24 -9.12 -10.82
N LEU A 52 8.11 -7.88 -10.34
CA LEU A 52 7.50 -6.79 -11.11
C LEU A 52 8.35 -6.34 -12.29
N THR A 53 9.69 -6.37 -12.20
CA THR A 53 10.54 -6.20 -13.38
C THR A 53 10.18 -7.22 -14.47
N ARG A 54 9.95 -8.50 -14.14
CA ARG A 54 9.51 -9.48 -15.15
C ARG A 54 8.12 -9.17 -15.71
N VAL A 55 7.18 -8.76 -14.86
CA VAL A 55 5.84 -8.35 -15.31
C VAL A 55 5.91 -7.26 -16.39
N ILE A 56 6.78 -6.27 -16.19
CA ILE A 56 6.93 -5.14 -17.12
C ILE A 56 7.74 -5.55 -18.35
N GLU A 57 8.96 -6.05 -18.16
CA GLU A 57 9.92 -6.30 -19.24
C GLU A 57 9.46 -7.44 -20.18
N ASP A 58 8.88 -8.51 -19.65
CA ASP A 58 8.40 -9.63 -20.46
C ASP A 58 6.90 -9.55 -20.77
N ARG A 59 6.22 -8.50 -20.29
CA ARG A 59 4.77 -8.30 -20.46
C ARG A 59 3.97 -9.52 -20.00
N LEU A 60 4.34 -10.07 -18.84
CA LEU A 60 3.65 -11.25 -18.30
C LEU A 60 2.17 -10.94 -18.05
N PRO A 61 1.27 -11.93 -18.24
CA PRO A 61 -0.16 -11.76 -18.00
C PRO A 61 -0.55 -11.95 -16.52
N GLY A 62 0.43 -11.90 -15.61
CA GLY A 62 0.31 -12.28 -14.21
C GLY A 62 1.63 -12.08 -13.47
N LEU A 63 1.60 -12.20 -12.14
CA LEU A 63 2.84 -12.36 -11.37
C LEU A 63 3.59 -13.63 -11.83
N PRO A 64 4.93 -13.64 -11.75
CA PRO A 64 5.71 -14.86 -11.98
C PRO A 64 5.24 -16.02 -11.10
N ASP A 65 5.42 -17.24 -11.60
CA ASP A 65 5.18 -18.45 -10.81
C ASP A 65 6.12 -18.47 -9.60
N LEU A 66 5.56 -18.44 -8.39
CA LEU A 66 6.34 -18.44 -7.15
C LEU A 66 7.05 -19.78 -6.90
N GLY A 67 6.66 -20.85 -7.61
CA GLY A 67 7.40 -22.12 -7.64
C GLY A 67 8.66 -22.06 -8.51
N ASP A 68 8.74 -21.12 -9.46
CA ASP A 68 9.93 -20.86 -10.27
C ASP A 68 10.74 -19.71 -9.68
N LEU A 69 11.79 -20.05 -8.93
CA LEU A 69 12.66 -19.06 -8.30
C LEU A 69 13.71 -18.47 -9.26
N SER A 70 13.75 -18.88 -10.53
CA SER A 70 14.79 -18.45 -11.48
C SER A 70 14.80 -16.93 -11.71
N PHE A 71 13.63 -16.28 -11.66
CA PHE A 71 13.53 -14.83 -11.80
C PHE A 71 14.14 -14.05 -10.64
N LEU A 72 14.31 -14.69 -9.47
CA LEU A 72 14.91 -14.05 -8.30
C LEU A 72 16.41 -13.82 -8.47
N ARG A 73 17.07 -14.42 -9.48
CA ARG A 73 18.52 -14.27 -9.73
C ARG A 73 19.34 -14.49 -8.45
N LEU A 74 18.97 -15.52 -7.69
CA LEU A 74 19.64 -15.88 -6.45
C LEU A 74 21.10 -16.31 -6.74
N PRO A 75 22.05 -15.99 -5.85
CA PRO A 75 23.40 -16.53 -5.98
C PRO A 75 23.40 -18.06 -5.82
N ALA A 76 24.44 -18.71 -6.37
CA ALA A 76 24.57 -20.17 -6.28
C ALA A 76 24.76 -20.67 -4.84
N ASP A 77 25.35 -19.86 -3.98
CA ASP A 77 25.51 -20.15 -2.56
C ASP A 77 24.57 -19.26 -1.73
N LEU A 78 23.61 -19.91 -1.07
CA LEU A 78 22.62 -19.30 -0.17
C LEU A 78 22.93 -19.61 1.30
N THR A 79 24.12 -20.11 1.61
CA THR A 79 24.49 -20.42 3.00
C THR A 79 24.32 -19.19 3.89
N GLY A 80 23.50 -19.32 4.94
CA GLY A 80 23.20 -18.25 5.88
C GLY A 80 22.20 -17.21 5.39
N TRP A 81 21.61 -17.36 4.20
CA TRP A 81 20.52 -16.51 3.75
C TRP A 81 19.22 -16.82 4.52
N PRO A 82 18.41 -15.79 4.82
CA PRO A 82 17.08 -15.99 5.37
C PRO A 82 16.22 -16.79 4.39
N LEU A 83 15.49 -17.76 4.92
CA LEU A 83 14.58 -18.59 4.15
C LEU A 83 13.13 -18.21 4.53
N PRO A 84 12.26 -17.84 3.56
CA PRO A 84 10.90 -17.41 3.85
C PRO A 84 10.10 -18.36 4.75
N GLU A 85 10.30 -19.67 4.58
CA GLU A 85 9.65 -20.72 5.37
C GLU A 85 10.05 -20.73 6.86
N ASN A 86 11.16 -20.08 7.21
CA ASN A 86 11.69 -20.01 8.57
C ASN A 86 11.43 -18.65 9.25
N ALA A 87 10.57 -17.81 8.68
CA ALA A 87 10.24 -16.52 9.28
C ALA A 87 9.68 -16.67 10.73
N PRO A 88 10.09 -15.80 11.68
CA PRO A 88 11.00 -14.68 11.51
C PRO A 88 12.48 -15.11 11.43
N ASN A 89 13.19 -14.61 10.42
CA ASN A 89 14.61 -14.91 10.22
C ASN A 89 15.50 -14.01 11.09
N ARG A 90 15.82 -14.45 12.31
CA ARG A 90 16.56 -13.66 13.30
C ARG A 90 18.08 -13.72 13.21
N GLY A 91 18.62 -14.51 12.28
CA GLY A 91 20.06 -14.61 12.07
C GLY A 91 20.69 -13.30 11.57
N PRO A 92 22.03 -13.22 11.50
CA PRO A 92 22.72 -12.08 10.92
C PRO A 92 22.25 -11.82 9.48
N ILE A 93 22.06 -10.55 9.12
CA ILE A 93 21.69 -10.17 7.75
C ILE A 93 22.93 -10.27 6.86
N PRO A 94 23.00 -11.18 5.87
CA PRO A 94 24.18 -11.31 5.03
C PRO A 94 24.38 -10.06 4.17
N ARG A 95 25.62 -9.63 3.99
CA ARG A 95 25.95 -8.53 3.07
C ARG A 95 25.41 -8.78 1.65
N GLY A 96 25.50 -10.02 1.17
CA GLY A 96 24.99 -10.41 -0.14
C GLY A 96 23.47 -10.22 -0.28
N LEU A 97 22.71 -10.32 0.81
CA LEU A 97 21.27 -10.06 0.78
C LEU A 97 20.97 -8.58 0.56
N LEU A 98 21.72 -7.68 1.20
CA LEU A 98 21.58 -6.23 0.98
C LEU A 98 21.98 -5.82 -0.45
N GLU A 99 23.02 -6.45 -0.99
CA GLU A 99 23.46 -6.26 -2.37
C GLU A 99 22.40 -6.76 -3.37
N TRP A 100 21.82 -7.94 -3.11
CA TRP A 100 20.72 -8.49 -3.91
C TRP A 100 19.46 -7.63 -3.86
N PHE A 101 19.08 -7.11 -2.69
CA PHE A 101 17.99 -6.14 -2.59
C PHE A 101 18.27 -4.89 -3.43
N ALA A 102 19.47 -4.32 -3.30
CA ALA A 102 19.85 -3.09 -4.01
C ALA A 102 19.84 -3.28 -5.53
N GLU A 103 20.31 -4.41 -6.03
CA GLU A 103 20.21 -4.76 -7.46
C GLU A 103 18.75 -4.87 -7.90
N GLY A 104 17.90 -5.57 -7.15
CA GLY A 104 16.48 -5.72 -7.48
C GLY A 104 15.76 -4.37 -7.55
N ALA A 105 16.02 -3.51 -6.57
CA ALA A 105 15.44 -2.16 -6.55
C ALA A 105 15.92 -1.31 -7.74
N ALA A 106 17.20 -1.38 -8.10
CA ALA A 106 17.75 -0.69 -9.26
C ALA A 106 17.14 -1.20 -10.59
N LEU A 107 16.96 -2.51 -10.74
CA LEU A 107 16.32 -3.11 -11.92
C LEU A 107 14.88 -2.61 -12.12
N LEU A 108 14.09 -2.57 -11.04
CA LEU A 108 12.72 -2.08 -11.11
C LEU A 108 12.67 -0.56 -11.38
N GLU A 109 13.54 0.21 -10.74
CA GLU A 109 13.63 1.66 -10.95
C GLU A 109 14.05 1.99 -12.39
N GLU A 110 15.00 1.26 -12.96
CA GLU A 110 15.42 1.38 -14.37
C GLU A 110 14.26 1.02 -15.31
N SER A 111 13.54 -0.06 -15.02
CA SER A 111 12.35 -0.46 -15.78
C SER A 111 11.28 0.65 -15.81
N PHE A 112 11.00 1.29 -14.66
CA PHE A 112 10.09 2.42 -14.59
C PHE A 112 10.55 3.64 -15.38
N ARG A 113 11.85 3.92 -15.42
CA ARG A 113 12.40 5.04 -16.21
C ARG A 113 12.44 4.76 -17.71
N ALA A 114 12.61 3.51 -18.10
CA ALA A 114 12.71 3.10 -19.50
C ALA A 114 11.35 3.11 -20.22
N HIS A 115 10.25 3.08 -19.47
CA HIS A 115 8.89 2.97 -20.01
C HIS A 115 8.07 4.24 -19.74
N ASP A 116 7.22 4.61 -20.72
CA ASP A 116 6.17 5.60 -20.47
C ASP A 116 5.19 5.06 -19.40
N PRO A 117 4.71 5.87 -18.44
CA PRO A 117 3.76 5.41 -17.42
C PRO A 117 2.48 4.79 -17.99
N GLY A 118 2.04 5.17 -19.18
CA GLY A 118 0.90 4.60 -19.89
C GLY A 118 1.19 3.26 -20.60
N THR A 119 2.42 2.77 -20.59
CA THR A 119 2.80 1.49 -21.19
C THR A 119 2.01 0.35 -20.55
N PRO A 120 1.36 -0.53 -21.34
CA PRO A 120 0.60 -1.65 -20.79
C PRO A 120 1.46 -2.60 -19.96
N ALA A 121 0.97 -2.94 -18.77
CA ALA A 121 1.54 -3.95 -17.88
C ALA A 121 0.41 -4.66 -17.14
N TRP A 122 0.56 -5.96 -16.85
CA TRP A 122 -0.46 -6.66 -16.09
C TRP A 122 -0.58 -6.09 -14.67
N THR A 123 -1.81 -5.92 -14.18
CA THR A 123 -2.14 -5.58 -12.79
C THR A 123 -3.42 -6.34 -12.40
N TRP A 124 -3.74 -6.41 -11.11
CA TRP A 124 -5.05 -6.89 -10.66
C TRP A 124 -6.17 -5.84 -10.80
N SER A 125 -5.81 -4.60 -11.16
CA SER A 125 -6.70 -3.44 -11.23
C SER A 125 -7.27 -3.25 -12.65
N ALA A 126 -8.25 -2.36 -12.76
CA ALA A 126 -8.68 -1.80 -14.05
C ALA A 126 -7.56 -0.98 -14.71
N GLU A 127 -6.72 -0.33 -13.91
CA GLU A 127 -5.52 0.37 -14.40
C GLU A 127 -4.41 -0.64 -14.67
N ARG A 128 -4.11 -0.89 -15.95
CA ARG A 128 -3.18 -1.95 -16.42
C ARG A 128 -1.96 -1.37 -17.11
N ASN A 129 -1.17 -0.60 -16.39
CA ASN A 129 -0.03 0.11 -16.94
C ASN A 129 1.17 0.18 -15.96
N VAL A 130 2.32 0.65 -16.45
CA VAL A 130 3.55 0.81 -15.66
C VAL A 130 3.39 1.86 -14.56
N GLY A 131 2.63 2.93 -14.81
CA GLY A 131 2.34 3.99 -13.84
C GLY A 131 1.66 3.48 -12.57
N PHE A 132 0.75 2.52 -12.71
CA PHE A 132 0.13 1.81 -11.59
C PHE A 132 1.20 1.14 -10.71
N TRP A 133 2.11 0.39 -11.32
CA TRP A 133 3.18 -0.28 -10.56
C TRP A 133 4.15 0.70 -9.93
N ALA A 134 4.51 1.79 -10.62
CA ALA A 134 5.35 2.83 -10.05
C ALA A 134 4.70 3.44 -8.78
N ARG A 135 3.39 3.74 -8.84
CA ARG A 135 2.62 4.22 -7.68
C ARG A 135 2.56 3.19 -6.56
N MET A 136 2.20 1.94 -6.87
CA MET A 136 2.14 0.85 -5.89
C MET A 136 3.47 0.65 -5.16
N GLN A 137 4.57 0.61 -5.90
CA GLN A 137 5.89 0.33 -5.37
C GLN A 137 6.47 1.51 -4.58
N ALA A 138 6.16 2.76 -4.98
CA ALA A 138 6.47 3.91 -4.15
C ALA A 138 5.77 3.87 -2.78
N ILE A 139 4.51 3.43 -2.72
CA ILE A 139 3.75 3.31 -1.48
C ILE A 139 4.28 2.15 -0.63
N GLU A 140 4.49 0.97 -1.22
CA GLU A 140 5.03 -0.20 -0.53
C GLU A 140 6.43 0.07 0.05
N ALA A 141 7.30 0.71 -0.73
CA ALA A 141 8.63 1.12 -0.27
C ALA A 141 8.55 2.10 0.92
N ALA A 142 7.61 3.05 0.92
CA ALA A 142 7.42 3.98 2.03
C ALA A 142 6.96 3.27 3.32
N VAL A 143 6.01 2.34 3.19
CA VAL A 143 5.50 1.55 4.31
C VAL A 143 6.61 0.68 4.89
N HIS A 144 7.36 -0.03 4.06
CA HIS A 144 8.40 -0.93 4.54
C HIS A 144 9.68 -0.22 4.97
N ARG A 145 9.98 0.97 4.43
CA ARG A 145 10.97 1.89 5.02
C ARG A 145 10.58 2.23 6.45
N TRP A 146 9.33 2.66 6.66
CA TRP A 146 8.83 2.96 8.00
C TRP A 146 8.91 1.74 8.92
N ASP A 147 8.53 0.55 8.44
CA ASP A 147 8.60 -0.70 9.20
C ASP A 147 10.04 -1.01 9.65
N ALA A 148 11.02 -0.89 8.75
CA ALA A 148 12.44 -1.12 9.05
C ALA A 148 13.01 -0.07 10.02
N GLU A 149 12.65 1.21 9.88
CA GLU A 149 13.07 2.24 10.83
C GLU A 149 12.39 2.09 12.20
N ASN A 150 11.13 1.65 12.23
CA ASN A 150 10.37 1.40 13.45
C ASN A 150 10.98 0.24 14.26
N ALA A 151 11.42 -0.83 13.60
CA ALA A 151 12.17 -1.92 14.21
C ALA A 151 13.47 -1.45 14.91
N LEU A 152 14.01 -0.30 14.49
CA LEU A 152 15.20 0.33 15.05
C LEU A 152 14.87 1.49 16.02
N GLY A 153 13.59 1.76 16.29
CA GLY A 153 13.16 2.89 17.13
C GLY A 153 13.46 4.27 16.52
N ALA A 154 13.58 4.36 15.20
CA ALA A 154 14.03 5.55 14.47
C ALA A 154 13.07 5.98 13.34
N ALA A 155 11.83 5.51 13.37
CA ALA A 155 10.83 5.79 12.32
C ALA A 155 10.53 7.29 12.19
N GLY A 156 10.77 7.81 10.98
CA GLY A 156 10.33 9.14 10.56
C GLY A 156 8.99 9.09 9.81
N PRO A 157 8.24 10.21 9.73
CA PRO A 157 7.01 10.27 8.95
C PRO A 157 7.26 10.00 7.47
N VAL A 158 6.22 9.55 6.76
CA VAL A 158 6.21 9.51 5.29
C VAL A 158 5.98 10.93 4.76
N ASP A 159 6.54 11.24 3.59
CA ASP A 159 6.31 12.52 2.92
C ASP A 159 4.80 12.83 2.84
N PRO A 160 4.35 14.04 3.25
CA PRO A 160 2.93 14.31 3.40
C PRO A 160 2.11 14.15 2.10
N GLU A 161 2.67 14.50 0.95
CA GLU A 161 1.97 14.37 -0.33
C GLU A 161 1.92 12.90 -0.76
N GLN A 162 3.03 12.17 -0.63
CA GLN A 162 3.05 10.72 -0.86
C GLN A 162 2.03 9.98 0.03
N ALA A 163 1.95 10.37 1.31
CA ALA A 163 1.02 9.76 2.24
C ALA A 163 -0.44 10.07 1.88
N ALA A 164 -0.76 11.30 1.46
CA ALA A 164 -2.10 11.63 0.97
C ALA A 164 -2.47 10.85 -0.30
N ASP A 165 -1.51 10.63 -1.21
CA ASP A 165 -1.71 9.75 -2.37
C ASP A 165 -1.95 8.30 -1.93
N ALA A 166 -1.21 7.80 -0.93
CA ALA A 166 -1.38 6.46 -0.38
C ALA A 166 -2.75 6.26 0.30
N VAL A 167 -3.27 7.26 1.00
CA VAL A 167 -4.65 7.22 1.57
C VAL A 167 -5.67 7.11 0.44
N THR A 168 -5.53 7.92 -0.61
CA THR A 168 -6.42 7.88 -1.78
C THR A 168 -6.35 6.52 -2.47
N GLN A 169 -5.14 6.02 -2.73
CA GLN A 169 -4.86 4.73 -3.33
C GLN A 169 -5.44 3.58 -2.50
N THR A 170 -5.37 3.69 -1.18
CA THR A 170 -5.92 2.67 -0.27
C THR A 170 -7.40 2.47 -0.53
N PHE A 171 -8.18 3.55 -0.65
CA PHE A 171 -9.62 3.43 -0.89
C PHE A 171 -9.98 3.11 -2.34
N GLN A 172 -9.20 3.57 -3.31
CA GLN A 172 -9.47 3.32 -4.73
C GLN A 172 -9.10 1.90 -5.17
N ILE A 173 -8.00 1.37 -4.64
CA ILE A 173 -7.34 0.15 -5.15
C ILE A 173 -7.27 -0.92 -4.07
N MET A 174 -6.64 -0.66 -2.93
CA MET A 174 -6.37 -1.72 -1.95
C MET A 174 -7.61 -2.21 -1.23
N ALA A 175 -8.52 -1.31 -0.82
CA ALA A 175 -9.71 -1.68 -0.09
C ALA A 175 -10.66 -2.54 -0.94
N PRO A 176 -11.01 -2.17 -2.19
CA PRO A 176 -11.78 -3.05 -3.07
C PRO A 176 -11.08 -4.39 -3.34
N ALA A 177 -9.76 -4.38 -3.59
CA ALA A 177 -9.01 -5.60 -3.86
C ALA A 177 -8.98 -6.54 -2.65
N ARG A 178 -8.66 -6.03 -1.45
CA ARG A 178 -8.66 -6.80 -0.20
C ARG A 178 -10.02 -7.40 0.08
N ARG A 179 -11.10 -6.63 -0.09
CA ARG A 179 -12.47 -7.13 0.05
C ARG A 179 -12.75 -8.33 -0.86
N GLY A 180 -12.35 -8.23 -2.13
CA GLY A 180 -12.50 -9.32 -3.10
C GLY A 180 -11.66 -10.54 -2.75
N TRP A 181 -10.39 -10.35 -2.40
CA TRP A 181 -9.46 -11.43 -2.08
C TRP A 181 -9.86 -12.23 -0.83
N THR A 182 -10.37 -11.53 0.19
CA THR A 182 -10.72 -12.16 1.48
C THR A 182 -12.21 -12.46 1.62
N GLN A 183 -13.02 -12.20 0.58
CA GLN A 183 -14.48 -12.32 0.62
C GLN A 183 -15.06 -11.60 1.85
N ALA A 184 -14.66 -10.34 2.04
CA ALA A 184 -15.06 -9.56 3.21
C ALA A 184 -16.60 -9.44 3.30
N PRO A 185 -17.17 -9.38 4.51
CA PRO A 185 -18.61 -9.24 4.68
C PRO A 185 -19.14 -7.95 4.05
N PRO A 186 -20.44 -7.90 3.69
CA PRO A 186 -21.05 -6.69 3.16
C PRO A 186 -21.05 -5.57 4.20
N GLY A 187 -20.98 -4.34 3.70
CA GLY A 187 -21.27 -3.13 4.44
C GLY A 187 -22.75 -3.02 4.77
N ALA A 188 -23.05 -2.35 5.87
CA ALA A 188 -24.39 -2.01 6.35
C ALA A 188 -24.69 -0.51 6.19
N GLY A 189 -23.94 0.20 5.32
CA GLY A 189 -24.00 1.65 5.17
C GLY A 189 -23.00 2.40 6.06
N GLU A 190 -21.99 1.73 6.62
CA GLU A 190 -21.01 2.38 7.50
C GLU A 190 -20.25 3.48 6.73
N ARG A 191 -20.18 4.67 7.35
CA ARG A 191 -19.59 5.87 6.76
C ARG A 191 -18.43 6.36 7.63
N TYR A 192 -17.24 6.41 7.04
CA TYR A 192 -15.98 6.80 7.65
C TYR A 192 -15.48 8.10 7.02
N ARG A 193 -14.96 9.03 7.82
CA ARG A 193 -14.25 10.20 7.32
C ARG A 193 -12.82 10.19 7.81
N PHE A 194 -11.88 10.45 6.90
CA PHE A 194 -10.47 10.64 7.19
C PHE A 194 -10.10 12.07 6.79
N ARG A 195 -9.55 12.86 7.70
CA ARG A 195 -9.21 14.27 7.46
C ARG A 195 -7.75 14.52 7.81
N ARG A 196 -6.96 14.96 6.84
CA ARG A 196 -5.57 15.34 7.13
C ARG A 196 -5.52 16.66 7.90
N THR A 197 -4.53 16.83 8.78
CA THR A 197 -4.33 18.04 9.59
C THR A 197 -3.12 18.88 9.16
N ASP A 198 -2.28 18.34 8.29
CA ASP A 198 -1.04 18.92 7.78
C ASP A 198 -1.18 19.43 6.32
N GLY A 199 -2.42 19.68 5.88
CA GLY A 199 -2.74 20.15 4.54
C GLY A 199 -4.23 20.04 4.22
N SER A 200 -4.59 20.14 2.94
CA SER A 200 -5.95 19.87 2.46
C SER A 200 -6.14 18.39 2.15
N GLY A 201 -7.25 17.80 2.60
CA GLY A 201 -7.61 16.43 2.23
C GLY A 201 -8.65 15.85 3.17
N VAL A 202 -9.81 15.51 2.60
CA VAL A 202 -10.87 14.78 3.27
C VAL A 202 -11.29 13.62 2.37
N TRP A 203 -11.27 12.41 2.92
CA TRP A 203 -11.79 11.20 2.29
C TRP A 203 -13.00 10.72 3.08
N THR A 204 -14.15 10.65 2.44
CA THR A 204 -15.36 10.03 2.99
C THR A 204 -15.57 8.70 2.28
N VAL A 205 -15.63 7.61 3.05
CA VAL A 205 -15.78 6.26 2.54
C VAL A 205 -17.06 5.66 3.08
N ARG A 206 -17.90 5.14 2.20
CA ARG A 206 -19.14 4.45 2.55
C ARG A 206 -19.08 3.02 2.05
N PHE A 207 -19.35 2.06 2.94
CA PHE A 207 -19.49 0.66 2.61
C PHE A 207 -20.97 0.31 2.59
N ASP A 208 -21.50 -0.09 1.44
CA ASP A 208 -22.91 -0.41 1.26
C ASP A 208 -23.03 -1.69 0.46
N ALA A 209 -23.53 -2.75 1.09
CA ALA A 209 -23.45 -4.10 0.55
C ALA A 209 -22.02 -4.43 0.09
N ASP A 210 -21.82 -4.74 -1.20
CA ASP A 210 -20.52 -5.03 -1.76
C ASP A 210 -19.78 -3.80 -2.31
N ASP A 211 -20.42 -2.64 -2.30
CA ASP A 211 -19.90 -1.43 -2.90
C ASP A 211 -19.09 -0.60 -1.89
N LEU A 212 -17.97 -0.08 -2.38
CA LEU A 212 -17.19 0.95 -1.71
C LEU A 212 -17.35 2.24 -2.50
N HIS A 213 -17.94 3.24 -1.86
CA HIS A 213 -18.05 4.59 -2.41
C HIS A 213 -17.02 5.50 -1.76
N LEU A 214 -16.23 6.17 -2.59
CA LEU A 214 -15.25 7.15 -2.16
C LEU A 214 -15.67 8.54 -2.65
N SER A 215 -15.78 9.47 -1.70
CA SER A 215 -15.81 10.89 -2.01
C SER A 215 -14.57 11.58 -1.47
N THR A 216 -14.04 12.53 -2.25
CA THR A 216 -12.93 13.39 -1.83
C THR A 216 -13.38 14.83 -1.92
N SER A 217 -13.00 15.66 -0.95
CA SER A 217 -13.32 17.08 -0.98
C SER A 217 -12.12 17.90 -0.51
N PRO A 218 -11.85 19.06 -1.15
CA PRO A 218 -11.01 20.08 -0.53
C PRO A 218 -11.74 20.66 0.70
N PRO A 219 -11.03 21.04 1.77
CA PRO A 219 -11.68 21.62 2.95
C PRO A 219 -12.32 22.98 2.60
N GLY A 220 -13.59 23.16 2.96
CA GLY A 220 -14.23 24.49 3.03
C GLY A 220 -15.39 24.77 2.06
N THR A 221 -15.81 23.86 1.19
CA THR A 221 -17.07 24.04 0.46
C THR A 221 -18.24 23.55 1.31
N ALA A 222 -18.97 24.50 1.91
CA ALA A 222 -20.33 24.24 2.36
C ALA A 222 -21.16 23.66 1.20
N GLU A 223 -22.03 22.70 1.54
CA GLU A 223 -22.92 21.96 0.66
C GLU A 223 -23.61 22.88 -0.37
N ALA A 224 -23.31 22.68 -1.65
CA ALA A 224 -24.14 23.17 -2.74
C ALA A 224 -25.05 22.02 -3.19
N GLY A 225 -26.37 22.26 -3.14
CA GLY A 225 -27.42 21.26 -3.37
C GLY A 225 -27.41 20.62 -4.77
N PRO A 226 -28.21 19.55 -4.96
CA PRO A 226 -28.06 18.66 -6.09
C PRO A 226 -28.57 19.29 -7.40
N ALA A 227 -27.72 19.28 -8.42
CA ALA A 227 -28.14 19.33 -9.81
C ALA A 227 -28.41 17.89 -10.27
N THR A 228 -29.66 17.60 -10.60
CA THR A 228 -30.08 16.37 -11.28
C THR A 228 -29.64 16.41 -12.73
N ASP A 229 -29.15 15.29 -13.26
CA ASP A 229 -29.45 14.83 -14.62
C ASP A 229 -29.13 13.34 -14.76
N GLY A 230 -29.99 12.62 -15.47
CA GLY A 230 -29.97 11.16 -15.59
C GLY A 230 -29.50 10.65 -16.96
N ALA A 231 -29.08 9.38 -16.98
CA ALA A 231 -29.11 8.38 -18.05
C ALA A 231 -28.18 7.24 -17.56
N GLY A 232 -28.58 5.97 -17.49
CA GLY A 232 -28.99 5.10 -18.59
C GLY A 232 -28.09 3.87 -18.50
N SER A 233 -28.66 2.74 -18.06
CA SER A 233 -27.94 1.49 -17.83
C SER A 233 -27.75 0.71 -19.11
N ASP A 234 -26.56 0.17 -19.34
CA ASP A 234 -26.38 -1.07 -20.10
C ASP A 234 -25.34 -1.94 -19.39
N ALA A 235 -25.80 -3.09 -18.89
CA ALA A 235 -24.99 -4.09 -18.22
C ALA A 235 -24.54 -5.14 -19.23
N THR A 236 -23.22 -5.31 -19.38
CA THR A 236 -22.64 -6.55 -19.90
C THR A 236 -21.58 -7.04 -18.92
N ALA A 237 -21.68 -8.32 -18.57
CA ALA A 237 -20.88 -8.97 -17.55
C ALA A 237 -19.41 -9.07 -17.99
N ALA A 238 -18.52 -8.47 -17.19
CA ALA A 238 -17.08 -8.66 -17.26
C ALA A 238 -16.59 -9.14 -15.89
N SER A 239 -15.62 -10.06 -15.89
CA SER A 239 -14.88 -10.55 -14.72
C SER A 239 -14.62 -9.40 -13.74
N ALA A 240 -15.28 -9.42 -12.59
CA ALA A 240 -15.38 -8.27 -11.70
C ALA A 240 -14.04 -7.98 -11.02
N THR A 241 -13.24 -7.08 -11.59
CA THR A 241 -12.25 -6.33 -10.81
C THR A 241 -13.03 -5.44 -9.86
N ALA A 242 -13.08 -5.79 -8.58
CA ALA A 242 -13.70 -4.94 -7.57
C ALA A 242 -12.99 -3.58 -7.57
N SER A 243 -13.73 -2.50 -7.84
CA SER A 243 -13.23 -1.12 -7.88
C SER A 243 -14.14 -0.24 -7.04
N ALA A 244 -13.57 0.79 -6.42
CA ALA A 244 -14.36 1.80 -5.75
C ALA A 244 -15.14 2.65 -6.77
N THR A 245 -16.37 3.03 -6.44
CA THR A 245 -17.08 4.09 -7.17
C THR A 245 -16.65 5.44 -6.61
N VAL A 246 -16.04 6.27 -7.44
CA VAL A 246 -15.58 7.62 -7.05
C VAL A 246 -16.59 8.66 -7.54
N GLY A 247 -17.05 9.53 -6.64
CA GLY A 247 -18.03 10.55 -6.99
C GLY A 247 -18.22 11.62 -5.90
N PRO A 248 -19.01 12.67 -6.19
CA PRO A 248 -19.42 13.62 -5.17
C PRO A 248 -20.16 12.89 -4.05
N ASP A 249 -20.04 13.42 -2.84
CA ASP A 249 -20.80 12.92 -1.70
C ASP A 249 -22.27 13.34 -1.84
N THR A 250 -23.04 12.60 -2.63
CA THR A 250 -24.46 12.91 -2.89
C THR A 250 -25.38 12.48 -1.75
N ASP A 251 -24.85 11.73 -0.80
CA ASP A 251 -25.56 11.23 0.37
C ASP A 251 -25.02 11.95 1.62
N ALA A 252 -25.61 13.09 2.00
CA ALA A 252 -25.21 13.88 3.18
C ALA A 252 -25.54 13.19 4.52
N GLY A 253 -25.65 11.86 4.53
CA GLY A 253 -25.85 11.06 5.72
C GLY A 253 -24.76 11.27 6.78
N PRO A 254 -25.08 11.08 8.07
CA PRO A 254 -24.15 11.33 9.16
C PRO A 254 -22.92 10.42 9.04
N VAL A 255 -21.74 11.00 9.24
CA VAL A 255 -20.50 10.22 9.39
C VAL A 255 -20.55 9.47 10.71
N GLY A 256 -20.38 8.16 10.67
CA GLY A 256 -20.37 7.31 11.86
C GLY A 256 -19.11 7.53 12.71
N VAL A 257 -17.96 7.70 12.05
CA VAL A 257 -16.68 8.03 12.71
C VAL A 257 -15.78 8.88 11.81
N GLU A 258 -15.18 9.92 12.39
CA GLU A 258 -14.13 10.73 11.77
C GLU A 258 -12.79 10.47 12.47
N LEU A 259 -11.75 10.23 11.67
CA LEU A 259 -10.35 10.17 12.09
C LEU A 259 -9.60 11.37 11.51
N ALA A 260 -8.84 12.08 12.34
CA ALA A 260 -8.00 13.18 11.89
C ALA A 260 -6.57 13.07 12.43
N GLY A 261 -5.60 13.37 11.56
CA GLY A 261 -4.18 13.34 11.87
C GLY A 261 -3.35 13.80 10.67
N THR A 262 -2.03 13.70 10.75
CA THR A 262 -1.18 13.98 9.56
C THR A 262 -1.49 12.98 8.44
N ALA A 263 -1.21 13.33 7.19
CA ALA A 263 -1.38 12.37 6.09
C ALA A 263 -0.57 11.08 6.33
N SER A 264 0.63 11.21 6.89
CA SER A 264 1.46 10.06 7.29
C SER A 264 0.76 9.20 8.33
N ASP A 265 0.20 9.78 9.39
CA ASP A 265 -0.48 9.00 10.44
C ASP A 265 -1.75 8.32 9.91
N LEU A 266 -2.52 8.99 9.06
CA LEU A 266 -3.68 8.39 8.40
C LEU A 266 -3.29 7.21 7.51
N MET A 267 -2.24 7.37 6.68
CA MET A 267 -1.68 6.29 5.88
C MET A 267 -1.24 5.12 6.78
N LEU A 268 -0.42 5.39 7.80
CA LEU A 268 0.11 4.35 8.68
C LEU A 268 -1.01 3.63 9.45
N TYR A 269 -2.05 4.34 9.88
CA TYR A 269 -3.23 3.73 10.51
C TYR A 269 -3.95 2.77 9.55
N LEU A 270 -4.24 3.23 8.33
CA LEU A 270 -4.91 2.42 7.29
C LEU A 270 -4.09 1.18 6.90
N TRP A 271 -2.77 1.30 6.99
CA TRP A 271 -1.84 0.20 6.78
C TRP A 271 -1.54 -0.59 8.07
N ARG A 272 -2.24 -0.38 9.19
CA ARG A 272 -2.08 -1.13 10.47
C ARG A 272 -0.71 -0.98 11.13
N ARG A 273 0.00 0.12 10.87
CA ARG A 273 1.33 0.41 11.44
C ARG A 273 1.25 1.17 12.76
N ILE A 274 0.21 1.97 12.96
CA ILE A 274 -0.02 2.71 14.20
C ILE A 274 -1.45 2.51 14.73
N PRO A 275 -1.64 2.55 16.06
CA PRO A 275 -2.97 2.51 16.69
C PRO A 275 -3.78 3.80 16.46
N ALA A 276 -5.09 3.71 16.63
CA ALA A 276 -6.02 4.84 16.46
C ALA A 276 -5.84 5.95 17.51
N ASP A 277 -5.24 5.67 18.67
CA ASP A 277 -4.97 6.67 19.71
C ASP A 277 -3.90 7.71 19.31
N ARG A 278 -3.20 7.48 18.19
CA ARG A 278 -2.34 8.44 17.51
C ARG A 278 -3.13 9.46 16.67
N LEU A 279 -4.43 9.25 16.51
CA LEU A 279 -5.33 10.10 15.73
C LEU A 279 -6.37 10.74 16.64
N GLU A 280 -6.87 11.90 16.22
CA GLU A 280 -8.10 12.44 16.78
C GLU A 280 -9.29 11.64 16.23
N VAL A 281 -10.05 11.00 17.12
CA VAL A 281 -11.24 10.21 16.75
C VAL A 281 -12.50 10.88 17.28
N ARG A 282 -13.50 11.07 16.42
CA ARG A 282 -14.83 11.60 16.77
C ARG A 282 -15.93 10.68 16.23
N GLY A 283 -17.00 10.46 16.98
CA GLY A 283 -18.09 9.56 16.59
C GLY A 283 -18.05 8.22 17.33
N ASP A 284 -18.53 7.14 16.70
CA ASP A 284 -18.59 5.81 17.31
C ASP A 284 -17.25 5.05 17.13
N PRO A 285 -16.44 4.87 18.19
CA PRO A 285 -15.16 4.20 18.09
C PRO A 285 -15.28 2.71 17.75
N ARG A 286 -16.44 2.08 17.94
CA ARG A 286 -16.67 0.67 17.56
C ARG A 286 -16.56 0.45 16.04
N LEU A 287 -16.75 1.50 15.25
CA LEU A 287 -16.57 1.45 13.81
C LEU A 287 -15.10 1.27 13.39
N LEU A 288 -14.13 1.64 14.24
CA LEU A 288 -12.71 1.48 13.90
C LEU A 288 -12.30 0.02 13.72
N GLU A 289 -12.78 -0.86 14.59
CA GLU A 289 -12.56 -2.31 14.45
C GLU A 289 -13.35 -2.87 13.27
N ARG A 290 -14.59 -2.38 13.08
CA ARG A 290 -15.44 -2.76 11.94
C ARG A 290 -14.80 -2.42 10.60
N TYR A 291 -14.06 -1.31 10.48
CA TYR A 291 -13.33 -0.96 9.27
C TYR A 291 -12.39 -2.09 8.82
N PHE A 292 -11.64 -2.70 9.73
CA PHE A 292 -10.71 -3.79 9.39
C PHE A 292 -11.41 -5.15 9.19
N VAL A 293 -12.67 -5.28 9.58
CA VAL A 293 -13.52 -6.41 9.14
C VAL A 293 -13.99 -6.19 7.69
N LEU A 294 -14.32 -4.95 7.34
CA LEU A 294 -14.74 -4.55 5.99
C LEU A 294 -13.57 -4.43 5.01
N VAL A 295 -12.37 -4.14 5.49
CA VAL A 295 -11.14 -4.06 4.72
C VAL A 295 -10.06 -4.88 5.43
N PRO A 296 -10.11 -6.22 5.32
CA PRO A 296 -9.14 -7.08 5.99
C PRO A 296 -7.71 -6.76 5.54
N PRO A 297 -6.72 -6.78 6.46
CA PRO A 297 -5.32 -6.69 6.08
C PRO A 297 -4.92 -7.91 5.24
N VAL A 298 -3.89 -7.73 4.42
CA VAL A 298 -3.15 -8.79 3.73
C VAL A 298 -1.85 -9.06 4.45
#